data_AF-A0A2G5VP75-F1
#
_entry.id   AF-A0A2G5VP75-F1
#
_cell.length_a   1.000
_cell.length_b   1.000
_cell.length_c   1.000
_cell.angle_alpha   90.00
_cell.angle_beta   90.00
_cell.angle_gamma   90.00
#
_symmetry.space_group_name_H-M   'P 1'
#
loop_
_entity.id
_entity.type
_entity.pdbx_description
1 polymer ?
#
loop_
_entity_poly.entity_id
_entity_poly.type
_entity_poly.pdbx_seq_one_letter_code
_entity_poly.pdbx_strand_id
1 'polypeptide(L)'
;MLAFFVTVIVDRWKNIFANIGFIENTALAIATLVRGTEPEMVLTRRTIIRYLVLSQATTIPNFQVLVFRDISLKVRRRFPNIDSIIKSGFLQEHEAVILEEIDCPYNKYWVPINWASAVLQKVFVEGKITAAPLFNAAWQEVKTFRSNMAILCNFDWVPIPLAYPQVIFVAVRFYFFMCLFTRQHLDMTDTRTVCLAKFPNF
;
A
#
# COMPACT_ATOMS: atom_id res chain seq x y z
N MET A 1 -10.10 -11.61 -23.72
CA MET A 1 -10.75 -11.06 -22.50
C MET A 1 -10.04 -11.46 -21.22
N LEU A 2 -9.93 -12.75 -20.88
CA LEU A 2 -9.27 -13.19 -19.65
C LEU A 2 -7.78 -12.79 -19.58
N ALA A 3 -7.01 -13.07 -20.64
CA ALA A 3 -5.59 -12.74 -20.69
C ALA A 3 -5.33 -11.24 -20.47
N PHE A 4 -6.07 -10.37 -21.15
CA PHE A 4 -5.98 -8.92 -20.98
C PHE A 4 -6.23 -8.47 -19.54
N PHE A 5 -7.27 -9.01 -18.89
CA PHE A 5 -7.57 -8.68 -17.50
C PHE A 5 -6.52 -9.20 -16.52
N VAL A 6 -6.01 -10.41 -16.74
CA VAL A 6 -4.91 -10.95 -15.93
C VAL A 6 -3.67 -10.06 -16.07
N THR A 7 -3.34 -9.59 -17.27
CA THR A 7 -2.24 -8.64 -17.49
C THR A 7 -2.43 -7.35 -16.67
N VAL A 8 -3.62 -6.74 -16.72
CA VAL A 8 -3.93 -5.53 -15.93
C VAL A 8 -3.77 -5.77 -14.43
N ILE A 9 -4.23 -6.91 -13.91
CA ILE A 9 -4.06 -7.28 -12.49
C ILE A 9 -2.59 -7.44 -12.14
N VAL A 10 -1.83 -8.18 -12.97
CA VAL A 10 -0.40 -8.44 -12.73
C VAL A 10 0.40 -7.15 -12.76
N ASP A 11 0.13 -6.25 -13.71
CA ASP A 11 0.83 -4.97 -13.80
C ASP A 11 0.49 -4.06 -12.62
N ARG A 12 -0.77 -4.05 -12.17
CA ARG A 12 -1.15 -3.34 -10.95
C ARG A 12 -0.43 -3.90 -9.72
N TRP A 13 -0.37 -5.22 -9.58
CA TRP A 13 0.34 -5.88 -8.48
C TRP A 13 1.84 -5.56 -8.49
N LYS A 14 2.49 -5.61 -9.67
CA LYS A 14 3.90 -5.21 -9.82
C LYS A 14 4.13 -3.77 -9.38
N ASN A 15 3.26 -2.85 -9.79
CA ASN A 15 3.36 -1.44 -9.40
C ASN A 15 3.16 -1.25 -7.89
N ILE A 16 2.21 -1.95 -7.28
CA ILE A 16 2.04 -1.94 -5.81
C ILE A 16 3.33 -2.43 -5.14
N PHE A 17 3.89 -3.55 -5.59
CA PHE A 17 5.10 -4.13 -5.01
C PHE A 17 6.32 -3.20 -5.14
N ALA A 18 6.51 -2.59 -6.31
CA ALA A 18 7.62 -1.65 -6.55
C ALA A 18 7.52 -0.38 -5.69
N ASN A 19 6.30 0.01 -5.28
CA ASN A 19 6.04 1.24 -4.54
C ASN A 19 5.79 1.02 -3.04
N ILE A 20 6.05 -0.17 -2.49
CA ILE A 20 5.92 -0.50 -1.04
C ILE A 20 6.63 0.53 -0.14
N GLY A 21 7.61 1.27 -0.67
CA GLY A 21 8.21 2.40 0.05
C GLY A 21 9.08 1.89 1.19
N PHE A 22 10.07 1.07 0.87
CA PHE A 22 10.99 0.55 1.86
C PHE A 22 11.83 1.67 2.50
N ILE A 23 11.99 1.61 3.82
CA ILE A 23 12.68 2.64 4.60
C ILE A 23 14.21 2.56 4.48
N GLU A 24 14.77 1.46 3.95
CA GLU A 24 16.21 1.22 3.98
C GLU A 24 17.01 2.30 3.25
N ASN A 25 16.56 2.73 2.06
CA ASN A 25 17.25 3.76 1.27
C ASN A 25 17.32 5.09 2.05
N THR A 26 16.19 5.52 2.62
CA THR A 26 16.13 6.74 3.43
C THR A 26 16.94 6.59 4.72
N ALA A 27 16.89 5.44 5.39
CA ALA A 27 17.66 5.18 6.60
C ALA A 27 19.17 5.23 6.33
N LEU A 28 19.63 4.64 5.22
CA LEU A 28 21.03 4.66 4.81
C LEU A 28 21.50 6.08 4.46
N ALA A 29 20.68 6.85 3.75
CA ALA A 29 20.97 8.24 3.43
C ALA A 29 21.04 9.11 4.70
N ILE A 30 20.08 8.99 5.62
CA ILE A 30 20.10 9.73 6.88
C ILE A 30 21.29 9.32 7.75
N ALA A 31 21.63 8.03 7.80
CA ALA A 31 22.77 7.54 8.58
C ALA A 31 24.13 8.08 8.08
N THR A 32 24.27 8.23 6.75
CA THR A 32 25.53 8.69 6.13
C THR A 32 25.65 10.22 6.08
N LEU A 33 24.55 10.92 5.84
CA LEU A 33 24.53 12.36 5.64
C LEU A 33 24.43 13.15 6.96
N VAL A 34 23.73 12.62 7.97
CA VAL A 34 23.63 13.22 9.31
C VAL A 34 24.76 12.71 10.19
N ARG A 35 25.90 13.40 10.15
CA ARG A 35 27.11 13.02 10.90
C ARG A 35 27.03 13.42 12.38
N GLY A 36 27.71 12.65 13.22
CA GLY A 36 27.85 12.92 14.65
C GLY A 36 27.56 11.69 15.51
N THR A 37 28.46 11.43 16.46
CA THR A 37 28.40 10.30 17.40
C THR A 37 27.71 10.69 18.72
N GLU A 38 27.53 12.00 18.94
CA GLU A 38 26.85 12.54 20.12
C GLU A 38 25.46 11.90 20.31
N PRO A 39 25.05 11.67 21.57
CA PRO A 39 23.77 11.03 21.89
C PRO A 39 22.58 11.78 21.27
N GLU A 40 22.66 13.11 21.21
CA GLU A 40 21.67 13.96 20.55
C GLU A 40 21.54 13.65 19.05
N MET A 41 22.66 13.47 18.34
CA MET A 41 22.64 13.16 16.90
C MET A 41 22.11 11.76 16.62
N VAL A 42 22.40 10.81 17.50
CA VAL A 42 21.81 9.47 17.46
C VAL A 42 20.29 9.55 17.64
N LEU A 43 19.82 10.34 18.62
CA LEU A 43 18.40 10.55 18.87
C LEU A 43 17.71 11.20 17.66
N THR A 44 18.35 12.18 17.03
CA THR A 44 17.85 12.86 15.84
C THR A 44 17.67 11.93 14.66
N ARG A 45 18.68 11.09 14.33
CA ARG A 45 18.54 10.07 13.27
C ARG A 45 17.40 9.08 13.55
N ARG A 46 17.30 8.62 14.80
CA ARG A 46 16.22 7.71 15.23
C ARG A 46 14.86 8.37 15.14
N THR A 47 14.76 9.65 15.47
CA THR A 47 13.52 10.43 15.42
C THR A 47 13.06 10.66 13.98
N ILE A 48 13.97 11.01 13.06
CA ILE A 48 13.66 11.13 11.63
C ILE A 48 13.11 9.80 11.09
N ILE A 49 13.82 8.69 11.32
CA ILE A 49 13.38 7.37 10.86
C ILE A 49 12.04 6.99 11.50
N ARG A 50 11.88 7.22 12.82
CA ARG A 50 10.63 6.94 13.53
C ARG A 50 9.48 7.75 12.95
N TYR A 51 9.65 9.03 12.63
CA TYR A 51 8.61 9.85 11.99
C TYR A 51 8.24 9.34 10.60
N LEU A 52 9.20 8.89 9.80
CA LEU A 52 8.90 8.26 8.51
C LEU A 52 8.14 6.93 8.68
N VAL A 53 8.53 6.12 9.67
CA VAL A 53 7.86 4.87 10.07
C VAL A 53 6.53 5.11 10.81
N LEU A 54 6.29 6.34 11.29
CA LEU A 54 5.05 6.79 11.94
C LEU A 54 4.07 7.43 10.96
N SER A 55 4.54 7.92 9.81
CA SER A 55 3.65 8.31 8.70
C SER A 55 2.84 7.13 8.12
N GLN A 56 3.45 5.96 7.96
CA GLN A 56 3.51 4.91 8.96
C GLN A 56 2.29 4.75 9.88
N ALA A 57 2.52 4.59 11.19
CA ALA A 57 1.62 4.25 12.32
C ALA A 57 0.84 5.39 13.02
N THR A 58 -0.36 5.80 12.60
CA THR A 58 -1.31 6.54 13.48
C THR A 58 -2.81 6.44 13.12
N THR A 59 -3.73 5.95 13.96
CA THR A 59 -5.17 6.27 13.73
C THR A 59 -6.04 6.36 14.97
N ILE A 60 -6.71 7.51 15.09
CA ILE A 60 -7.89 7.83 15.92
C ILE A 60 -9.13 7.30 15.17
N PRO A 61 -10.24 6.86 15.79
CA PRO A 61 -11.46 6.39 15.11
C PRO A 61 -12.01 7.19 13.90
N ASN A 62 -11.56 8.44 13.66
CA ASN A 62 -11.88 9.28 12.50
C ASN A 62 -10.67 9.64 11.58
N PHE A 63 -9.51 8.98 11.74
CA PHE A 63 -8.23 9.48 11.21
C PHE A 63 -7.29 8.37 10.70
N GLN A 64 -7.64 7.75 9.57
CA GLN A 64 -6.95 6.59 9.01
C GLN A 64 -5.53 6.87 8.52
N VAL A 65 -4.52 6.80 9.38
CA VAL A 65 -3.09 6.75 8.98
C VAL A 65 -2.49 5.39 9.39
N LEU A 66 -2.56 4.39 8.52
CA LEU A 66 -1.32 3.85 7.98
C LEU A 66 -1.64 3.50 6.55
N VAL A 67 -0.79 3.86 5.60
CA VAL A 67 -0.97 3.36 4.23
C VAL A 67 -1.06 1.83 4.24
N PHE A 68 -0.24 1.15 5.05
CA PHE A 68 -0.36 -0.30 5.23
C PHE A 68 -1.55 -0.77 6.06
N ARG A 69 -2.20 0.06 6.87
CA ARG A 69 -3.35 -0.35 7.69
C ARG A 69 -4.65 -0.18 6.94
N ASP A 70 -4.71 0.84 6.12
CA ASP A 70 -5.82 1.09 5.22
C ASP A 70 -5.78 0.01 4.12
N ILE A 71 -4.58 -0.33 3.62
CA ILE A 71 -4.39 -1.40 2.62
C ILE A 71 -4.42 -2.82 3.23
N SER A 72 -3.83 -3.05 4.41
CA SER A 72 -3.69 -4.40 5.00
C SER A 72 -4.52 -4.58 6.26
N LEU A 73 -5.55 -5.42 6.13
CA LEU A 73 -6.40 -5.86 7.24
C LEU A 73 -5.62 -6.49 8.40
N LYS A 74 -4.46 -7.12 8.13
CA LYS A 74 -3.61 -7.72 9.18
C LYS A 74 -2.98 -6.65 10.06
N VAL A 75 -2.48 -5.58 9.46
CA VAL A 75 -1.91 -4.43 10.17
C VAL A 75 -3.02 -3.70 10.95
N ARG A 76 -4.22 -3.60 10.38
CA ARG A 76 -5.40 -3.01 11.05
C ARG A 76 -5.83 -3.73 12.31
N ARG A 77 -5.75 -5.06 12.30
CA ARG A 77 -6.04 -5.86 13.50
C ARG A 77 -4.96 -5.71 14.57
N ARG A 78 -3.69 -5.49 14.18
CA ARG A 78 -2.57 -5.33 15.11
C ARG A 78 -2.55 -3.95 15.79
N PHE A 79 -2.92 -2.91 15.06
CA PHE A 79 -2.92 -1.53 15.53
C PHE A 79 -4.30 -0.87 15.33
N PRO A 80 -5.31 -1.26 16.12
CA PRO A 80 -6.67 -0.76 15.95
C PRO A 80 -6.79 0.73 16.30
N ASN A 81 -6.13 1.15 17.39
CA ASN A 81 -6.25 2.49 17.98
C ASN A 81 -4.87 3.15 18.13
N ILE A 82 -4.84 4.47 18.33
CA ILE A 82 -3.61 5.22 18.66
C ILE A 82 -2.96 4.74 19.94
N ASP A 83 -3.73 4.37 20.96
CA ASP A 83 -3.15 3.86 22.19
C ASP A 83 -2.29 2.62 21.93
N SER A 84 -2.67 1.77 20.97
CA SER A 84 -1.87 0.60 20.56
C SER A 84 -0.56 1.01 19.91
N ILE A 85 -0.55 2.15 19.21
CA ILE A 85 0.60 2.72 18.52
C ILE A 85 1.55 3.39 19.51
N ILE A 86 1.01 4.18 20.45
CA ILE A 86 1.76 4.79 21.56
C ILE A 86 2.42 3.70 22.39
N LYS A 87 1.64 2.68 22.80
CA LYS A 87 2.17 1.53 23.57
C LYS A 87 3.26 0.75 22.83
N SER A 88 3.21 0.71 21.51
CA SER A 88 4.27 0.08 20.70
C SER A 88 5.51 0.94 20.49
N GLY A 89 5.51 2.19 20.96
CA GLY A 89 6.66 3.10 20.92
C GLY A 89 6.89 3.79 19.58
N PHE A 90 5.95 3.70 18.64
CA PHE A 90 6.04 4.46 17.39
C PHE A 90 5.76 5.95 17.65
N LEU A 91 4.69 6.26 18.38
CA LEU A 91 4.22 7.62 18.70
C LEU A 91 4.48 7.92 20.18
N GLN A 92 4.98 9.10 20.51
CA GLN A 92 5.07 9.56 21.89
C GLN A 92 3.76 10.25 22.31
N GLU A 93 3.45 10.25 23.61
CA GLU A 93 2.20 10.85 24.12
C GLU A 93 2.07 12.33 23.77
N HIS A 94 3.15 13.11 23.95
CA HIS A 94 3.15 14.53 23.59
C HIS A 94 2.95 14.77 22.09
N GLU A 95 3.44 13.87 21.23
CA GLU A 95 3.25 13.96 19.78
C GLU A 95 1.83 13.63 19.36
N ALA A 96 1.17 12.72 20.09
CA ALA A 96 -0.23 12.39 19.88
C ALA A 96 -1.14 13.61 20.13
N VAL A 97 -0.88 14.36 21.21
CA VAL A 97 -1.62 15.59 21.52
C VAL A 97 -1.48 16.61 20.40
N ILE A 98 -0.25 16.86 19.93
CA ILE A 98 0.00 17.81 18.82
C ILE A 98 -0.70 17.34 17.54
N LEU A 99 -0.75 16.03 17.29
CA LEU A 99 -1.42 15.49 16.11
C LEU A 99 -2.95 15.64 16.18
N GLU A 100 -3.52 15.54 17.37
CA GLU A 100 -4.95 15.74 17.64
C GLU A 100 -5.36 17.21 17.49
N GLU A 101 -4.53 18.15 17.94
CA GLU A 101 -4.77 19.59 17.84
C GLU A 101 -4.85 20.12 16.40
N ILE A 102 -4.26 19.44 15.43
CA ILE A 102 -4.30 19.86 14.02
C ILE A 102 -5.73 19.74 13.49
N ASP A 103 -6.40 20.87 13.25
CA ASP A 103 -7.72 20.86 12.61
C ASP A 103 -7.59 20.57 11.10
N CYS A 104 -7.88 19.33 10.72
CA CYS A 104 -7.91 18.90 9.33
C CYS A 104 -8.94 17.78 9.18
N PRO A 105 -9.88 17.85 8.22
CA PRO A 105 -10.85 16.78 7.99
C PRO A 105 -10.28 15.62 7.16
N TYR A 106 -9.09 15.80 6.56
CA TYR A 106 -8.45 14.81 5.70
C TYR A 106 -7.36 14.04 6.44
N ASN A 107 -7.01 12.89 5.88
CA ASN A 107 -5.94 12.03 6.37
C ASN A 107 -4.60 12.78 6.60
N LYS A 108 -4.02 12.62 7.80
CA LYS A 108 -2.88 13.40 8.36
C LYS A 108 -1.54 12.67 8.18
N TYR A 109 -1.47 11.70 7.28
CA TYR A 109 -0.26 10.90 7.02
C TYR A 109 0.96 11.75 6.62
N TRP A 110 0.71 12.96 6.12
CA TRP A 110 1.74 13.92 5.75
C TRP A 110 2.37 14.63 6.95
N VAL A 111 1.71 14.68 8.11
CA VAL A 111 2.18 15.42 9.30
C VAL A 111 3.51 14.86 9.82
N PRO A 112 3.68 13.54 10.04
CA PRO A 112 4.96 12.98 10.50
C PRO A 112 6.07 13.15 9.46
N ILE A 113 5.74 13.12 8.16
CA ILE A 113 6.71 13.39 7.09
C ILE A 113 7.17 14.84 7.16
N ASN A 114 6.25 15.77 7.41
CA ASN A 114 6.58 17.18 7.63
C ASN A 114 7.46 17.37 8.88
N TRP A 115 7.17 16.69 9.99
CA TRP A 115 8.03 16.71 11.18
C TRP A 115 9.43 16.16 10.90
N ALA A 116 9.56 15.06 10.15
CA ALA A 116 10.87 14.54 9.71
C ALA A 116 11.64 15.57 8.88
N SER A 117 10.93 16.29 7.99
CA SER A 117 11.48 17.37 7.16
C SER A 117 11.99 18.53 8.00
N ALA A 118 11.20 18.96 9.00
CA ALA A 118 11.54 20.06 9.90
C ALA A 118 12.76 19.72 10.77
N VAL A 119 12.83 18.48 11.28
CA VAL A 119 14.01 18.00 12.02
C VAL A 119 15.25 17.98 11.11
N LEU A 120 15.12 17.50 9.87
CA LEU A 120 16.23 17.51 8.91
C LEU A 120 16.72 18.93 8.60
N GLN A 121 15.79 19.89 8.48
CA GLN A 121 16.13 21.31 8.27
C GLN A 121 16.83 21.90 9.50
N LYS A 122 16.37 21.59 10.71
CA LYS A 122 17.01 22.03 11.96
C LYS A 122 18.47 21.56 12.02
N VAL A 123 18.73 20.30 11.71
CA VAL A 123 20.09 19.72 11.64
C VAL A 123 20.98 20.45 10.63
N PHE A 124 20.41 20.89 9.50
CA PHE A 124 21.13 21.67 8.51
C PHE A 124 21.49 23.07 9.02
N VAL A 125 20.54 23.76 9.66
CA VAL A 125 20.77 25.09 10.26
C VAL A 125 21.81 25.05 11.38
N GLU A 126 21.83 23.98 12.17
CA GLU A 126 22.83 23.73 13.21
C GLU A 126 24.22 23.38 12.66
N GLY A 127 24.40 23.32 11.34
CA GLY A 127 25.69 23.05 10.69
C GLY A 127 26.16 21.61 10.80
N LYS A 128 25.31 20.68 11.25
CA LYS A 128 25.64 19.25 11.35
C LYS A 128 25.71 18.57 9.98
N ILE A 129 25.00 19.13 9.00
CA ILE A 129 25.14 18.80 7.58
C ILE A 129 26.03 19.88 6.95
N THR A 130 27.20 19.48 6.47
CA THR A 130 28.27 20.41 6.07
C THR A 130 27.98 21.19 4.79
N ALA A 131 27.11 20.69 3.91
CA ALA A 131 26.88 21.29 2.60
C ALA A 131 25.42 21.15 2.14
N ALA A 132 24.89 22.19 1.50
CA ALA A 132 23.54 22.21 0.95
C ALA A 132 23.23 21.04 -0.03
N PRO A 133 24.17 20.57 -0.88
CA PRO A 133 23.94 19.38 -1.71
C PRO A 133 23.66 18.10 -0.91
N LEU A 134 24.28 17.95 0.26
CA LEU A 134 24.05 16.79 1.13
C LEU A 134 22.66 16.84 1.77
N PHE A 135 22.22 18.03 2.19
CA PHE A 135 20.85 18.24 2.65
C PHE A 135 19.85 17.92 1.54
N ASN A 136 20.08 18.40 0.31
CA ASN A 136 19.22 18.11 -0.83
C ASN A 136 19.15 16.60 -1.11
N ALA A 137 20.26 15.88 -1.05
CA ALA A 137 20.26 14.42 -1.22
C ALA A 137 19.40 13.71 -0.16
N ALA A 138 19.58 14.05 1.12
CA ALA A 138 18.75 13.50 2.20
C ALA A 138 17.26 13.83 2.02
N TRP A 139 16.97 15.06 1.61
CA TRP A 139 15.61 15.52 1.38
C TRP A 139 14.94 14.80 0.20
N GLN A 140 15.68 14.53 -0.87
CA GLN A 140 15.16 13.76 -2.01
C GLN A 140 14.76 12.34 -1.59
N GLU A 141 15.53 11.67 -0.74
CA GLU A 141 15.16 10.33 -0.25
C GLU A 141 13.86 10.34 0.55
N VAL A 142 13.66 11.35 1.41
CA VAL A 142 12.40 11.55 2.14
C VAL A 142 11.22 11.82 1.19
N LYS A 143 11.43 12.66 0.17
CA LYS A 143 10.41 12.94 -0.85
C LYS A 143 10.06 11.73 -1.71
N THR A 144 11.04 10.92 -2.09
CA THR A 144 10.85 9.67 -2.84
C THR A 144 10.03 8.69 -2.01
N PHE A 145 10.39 8.50 -0.73
CA PHE A 145 9.61 7.69 0.20
C PHE A 145 8.14 8.13 0.28
N ARG A 146 7.88 9.45 0.46
CA ARG A 146 6.53 10.02 0.47
C ARG A 146 5.77 9.75 -0.84
N SER A 147 6.45 9.86 -1.98
CA SER A 147 5.83 9.71 -3.30
C SER A 147 5.42 8.27 -3.57
N ASN A 148 6.28 7.30 -3.24
CA ASN A 148 5.97 5.87 -3.31
C ASN A 148 4.75 5.53 -2.44
N MET A 149 4.72 6.08 -1.23
CA MET A 149 3.62 5.89 -0.29
C MET A 149 2.30 6.48 -0.82
N ALA A 150 2.34 7.65 -1.46
CA ALA A 150 1.16 8.25 -2.09
C ALA A 150 0.63 7.42 -3.27
N ILE A 151 1.51 6.79 -4.05
CA ILE A 151 1.12 5.88 -5.15
C ILE A 151 0.34 4.68 -4.60
N LEU A 152 0.77 4.10 -3.48
CA LEU A 152 0.03 3.02 -2.81
C LEU A 152 -1.36 3.45 -2.38
N CYS A 153 -1.50 4.63 -1.77
CA CYS A 153 -2.82 5.18 -1.42
C CYS A 153 -3.71 5.36 -2.65
N ASN A 154 -3.16 5.80 -3.77
CA ASN A 154 -3.93 5.93 -5.02
C ASN A 154 -4.40 4.57 -5.55
N PHE A 155 -3.58 3.52 -5.40
CA PHE A 155 -3.98 2.15 -5.72
C PHE A 155 -5.00 1.57 -4.75
N ASP A 156 -5.11 2.07 -3.53
CA ASP A 156 -6.20 1.68 -2.62
C ASP A 156 -7.49 2.43 -2.95
N TRP A 157 -7.38 3.75 -3.15
CA TRP A 157 -8.49 4.64 -3.45
C TRP A 157 -9.19 4.29 -4.77
N VAL A 158 -8.42 4.02 -5.84
CA VAL A 158 -9.00 3.80 -7.18
C VAL A 158 -8.84 2.34 -7.59
N PRO A 159 -9.74 1.43 -7.18
CA PRO A 159 -9.70 0.03 -7.58
C PRO A 159 -9.99 -0.12 -9.09
N ILE A 160 -9.69 -1.30 -9.64
CA ILE A 160 -10.07 -1.65 -11.02
C ILE A 160 -11.60 -1.49 -11.15
N PRO A 161 -12.12 -0.86 -12.23
CA PRO A 161 -13.56 -0.61 -12.34
C PRO A 161 -14.34 -1.92 -12.24
N LEU A 162 -15.37 -1.91 -11.40
CA LEU A 162 -16.10 -3.10 -10.97
C LEU A 162 -16.67 -3.92 -12.13
N ALA A 163 -17.03 -3.24 -13.24
CA ALA A 163 -17.54 -3.87 -14.45
C ALA A 163 -16.55 -4.87 -15.07
N TYR A 164 -15.23 -4.63 -15.00
CA TYR A 164 -14.24 -5.52 -15.62
C TYR A 164 -14.22 -6.93 -15.00
N PRO A 165 -14.03 -7.09 -13.67
CA PRO A 165 -14.17 -8.39 -13.02
C PRO A 165 -15.54 -9.04 -13.27
N GLN A 166 -16.62 -8.27 -13.21
CA GLN A 166 -17.99 -8.79 -13.38
C GLN A 166 -18.21 -9.44 -14.74
N VAL A 167 -17.85 -8.75 -15.83
CA VAL A 167 -17.98 -9.29 -17.20
C VAL A 167 -17.22 -10.60 -17.36
N ILE A 168 -16.03 -10.67 -16.77
CA ILE A 168 -15.17 -11.85 -16.87
C ILE A 168 -15.71 -13.01 -16.05
N PHE A 169 -16.19 -12.75 -14.83
CA PHE A 169 -16.83 -13.79 -14.02
C PHE A 169 -18.07 -14.36 -14.72
N VAL A 170 -18.89 -13.53 -15.34
CA VAL A 170 -20.06 -13.98 -16.11
C VAL A 170 -19.61 -14.83 -17.30
N ALA A 171 -18.65 -14.36 -18.09
CA ALA A 171 -18.17 -15.09 -19.28
C ALA A 171 -17.59 -16.47 -18.91
N VAL A 172 -16.75 -16.54 -17.87
CA VAL A 172 -16.13 -17.79 -17.41
C VAL A 172 -17.18 -18.75 -16.85
N ARG A 173 -18.10 -18.26 -16.00
CA ARG A 173 -19.16 -19.10 -15.43
C ARG A 173 -20.11 -19.61 -16.50
N PHE A 174 -20.48 -18.78 -17.47
CA PHE A 174 -21.35 -19.17 -18.57
C PHE A 174 -20.70 -20.24 -19.45
N TYR A 175 -19.40 -20.11 -19.76
CA TYR A 175 -18.65 -21.14 -20.47
C TYR A 175 -18.69 -22.48 -19.73
N PHE A 176 -18.40 -22.50 -18.43
CA PHE A 176 -18.44 -23.75 -17.65
C PHE A 176 -19.85 -24.29 -17.48
N PHE A 177 -20.86 -23.42 -17.34
CA PHE A 177 -22.26 -23.82 -17.30
C PHE A 177 -22.68 -24.57 -18.57
N MET A 178 -22.33 -24.06 -19.76
CA MET A 178 -22.58 -24.76 -21.02
C MET A 178 -21.78 -26.07 -21.11
N CYS A 179 -20.55 -26.11 -20.60
CA CYS A 179 -19.74 -27.33 -20.58
C CYS A 179 -20.39 -28.45 -19.74
N LEU A 180 -21.17 -28.13 -18.69
CA LEU A 180 -21.86 -29.13 -17.87
C LEU A 180 -22.85 -29.98 -18.67
N PHE A 181 -23.47 -29.41 -19.71
CA PHE A 181 -24.42 -30.12 -20.56
C PHE A 181 -23.76 -30.69 -21.81
N THR A 182 -22.89 -29.91 -22.45
CA THR A 182 -22.32 -30.26 -23.76
C THR A 182 -21.18 -31.27 -23.69
N ARG A 183 -20.52 -31.42 -22.54
CA ARG A 183 -19.39 -32.36 -22.34
C ARG A 183 -19.76 -33.56 -21.47
N GLN A 184 -21.05 -33.89 -21.37
CA GLN A 184 -21.45 -35.14 -20.74
C GLN A 184 -21.02 -36.32 -21.63
N HIS A 185 -20.36 -37.32 -21.03
CA HIS A 185 -20.10 -38.58 -21.72
C HIS A 185 -21.41 -39.34 -21.83
N LEU A 186 -22.04 -39.29 -23.01
CA LEU A 186 -23.22 -40.08 -23.32
C LEU A 186 -22.79 -41.51 -23.61
N ASP A 187 -23.55 -42.46 -23.04
CA ASP A 187 -23.32 -43.88 -23.28
C ASP A 187 -23.75 -44.23 -24.71
N MET A 188 -22.79 -44.49 -25.60
CA MET A 188 -23.06 -44.79 -27.01
C MET A 188 -23.71 -46.17 -27.22
N THR A 189 -23.87 -46.95 -26.15
CA THR A 189 -24.51 -48.27 -26.17
C THR A 189 -26.01 -48.22 -25.86
N ASP A 190 -26.55 -47.09 -25.39
CA ASP A 190 -27.98 -46.94 -25.14
C ASP A 190 -28.76 -46.65 -26.44
N THR A 191 -29.35 -47.70 -27.01
CA THR A 191 -30.16 -47.66 -28.23
C THR A 191 -31.56 -47.07 -28.00
N ARG A 192 -31.93 -46.65 -26.77
CA ARG A 192 -33.26 -46.11 -26.46
C ARG A 192 -33.42 -44.64 -26.82
N THR A 193 -32.33 -43.86 -26.82
CA THR A 193 -32.35 -42.43 -27.16
C THR A 193 -32.02 -42.13 -28.62
N VAL A 194 -31.39 -43.07 -29.33
CA VAL A 194 -31.25 -43.04 -30.80
C VAL A 194 -32.50 -43.63 -31.45
N CYS A 195 -33.67 -43.04 -31.19
CA CYS A 195 -34.86 -43.37 -31.95
C CYS A 195 -34.74 -42.81 -33.37
N LEU A 196 -34.39 -43.70 -34.31
CA LEU A 196 -35.16 -43.92 -35.54
C LEU A 196 -35.70 -42.69 -36.28
N ALA A 197 -34.87 -41.69 -36.60
CA ALA A 197 -35.11 -40.90 -37.80
C ALA A 197 -34.66 -41.75 -39.01
N LYS A 198 -35.45 -42.78 -39.36
CA LYS A 198 -35.41 -43.34 -40.72
C LYS A 198 -35.82 -42.20 -41.64
N PHE A 199 -34.84 -41.56 -42.28
CA PHE A 199 -35.12 -40.75 -43.45
C PHE A 199 -35.75 -41.68 -44.49
N PRO A 200 -36.97 -41.40 -44.99
CA PRO A 200 -37.53 -42.17 -46.08
C PRO A 200 -36.64 -41.92 -47.30
N ASN A 201 -36.06 -42.99 -47.83
CA ASN A 201 -35.39 -42.97 -49.13
C ASN A 201 -36.42 -42.54 -50.18
N PHE A 202 -36.21 -41.36 -50.76
CA PHE A 202 -36.72 -41.00 -52.09
C PHE A 202 -35.55 -41.00 -53.05
#